data_AF-A0AAV1U557-F1
#
_entry.id   AF-A0AAV1U557-F1
#
_cell.length_a   1.000
_cell.length_b   1.000
_cell.length_c   1.000
_cell.angle_alpha   90.00
_cell.angle_beta   90.00
_cell.angle_gamma   90.00
#
_symmetry.space_group_name_H-M   'P 1'
#
loop_
_entity.id
_entity.type
_entity.pdbx_description
1 polymer ?
#
loop_
_entity_poly.entity_id
_entity_poly.type
_entity_poly.pdbx_seq_one_letter_code
_entity_poly.pdbx_strand_id
1 'polypeptide(L)'
;MARHIEGDEMQVTFALSNLMGRAKTWALGLKFHDPNVFESFKILKSRLKETFKSPRDEYRARSALSGLKQGKRDVHAYAQHERYLASSVTVNPVDEHTFINVFIYGLVDGPVKTYMFREDFHTLEKAIAYAEQEDFSLRQPQANSSNYRPTRRKEKGGSEPMDLCYIESFLQRG
;
A
#
# COMPACT_ATOMS: atom_id res chain seq x y z
N MET A 1 -21.35 12.49 -21.54
CA MET A 1 -22.71 12.20 -21.03
C MET A 1 -22.89 10.68 -21.03
N ALA A 2 -22.91 10.04 -19.86
CA ALA A 2 -23.22 8.62 -19.76
C ALA A 2 -24.75 8.46 -19.87
N ARG A 3 -25.24 7.63 -20.79
CA ARG A 3 -26.67 7.33 -20.89
C ARG A 3 -27.04 6.44 -19.70
N HIS A 4 -27.95 6.91 -18.86
CA HIS A 4 -28.49 6.10 -17.77
C HIS A 4 -29.43 5.06 -18.38
N ILE A 5 -29.13 3.77 -18.16
CA ILE A 5 -29.93 2.65 -18.66
C ILE A 5 -30.68 2.08 -17.45
N GLU A 6 -31.99 2.34 -17.40
CA GLU A 6 -32.89 1.79 -16.38
C GLU A 6 -33.47 0.47 -16.91
N GLY A 7 -33.38 -0.59 -16.09
CA GLY A 7 -33.89 -1.93 -16.42
C GLY A 7 -32.80 -2.99 -16.53
N ASP A 8 -32.96 -4.08 -15.76
CA ASP A 8 -32.00 -5.19 -15.68
C ASP A 8 -31.74 -5.84 -17.04
N GLU A 9 -32.78 -6.01 -17.84
CA GLU A 9 -32.69 -6.59 -19.19
C GLU A 9 -31.88 -5.71 -20.16
N MET A 10 -32.09 -4.39 -20.13
CA MET A 10 -31.34 -3.46 -20.98
C MET A 10 -29.87 -3.39 -20.55
N GLN A 11 -29.58 -3.40 -19.25
CA GLN A 11 -28.22 -3.44 -18.72
C GLN A 11 -27.49 -4.73 -19.11
N VAL A 12 -28.16 -5.88 -19.01
CA VAL A 12 -27.61 -7.18 -19.43
C VAL A 12 -27.35 -7.17 -20.94
N THR A 13 -28.31 -6.74 -21.74
CA THR A 13 -28.18 -6.73 -23.21
C THR A 13 -27.06 -5.80 -23.67
N PHE A 14 -26.95 -4.62 -23.06
CA PHE A 14 -25.85 -3.70 -23.29
C PHE A 14 -24.50 -4.28 -22.86
N ALA A 15 -24.41 -4.88 -21.66
CA ALA A 15 -23.17 -5.49 -21.20
C ALA A 15 -22.71 -6.63 -22.11
N LEU A 16 -23.65 -7.48 -22.57
CA LEU A 16 -23.39 -8.58 -23.50
C LEU A 16 -22.90 -8.08 -24.87
N SER A 17 -23.44 -6.97 -25.38
CA SER A 17 -23.00 -6.42 -26.67
C SER A 17 -21.56 -5.90 -26.64
N ASN A 18 -21.06 -5.53 -25.46
CA ASN A 18 -19.68 -5.10 -25.23
C ASN A 18 -18.71 -6.27 -25.01
N LEU A 19 -19.18 -7.51 -24.87
CA LEU A 19 -18.29 -8.67 -24.73
C LEU A 19 -17.62 -9.00 -26.06
N MET A 20 -16.37 -9.45 -25.98
CA MET A 20 -15.57 -9.85 -27.15
C MET A 20 -14.84 -11.18 -26.92
N GLY A 21 -14.43 -11.81 -28.02
CA GLY A 21 -13.66 -13.05 -28.00
C GLY A 21 -14.32 -14.17 -27.17
N ARG A 22 -13.52 -14.82 -26.33
CA ARG A 22 -13.95 -15.96 -25.49
C ARG A 22 -15.12 -15.60 -24.55
N ALA A 23 -15.18 -14.37 -24.04
CA ALA A 23 -16.28 -13.94 -23.17
C ALA A 23 -17.61 -13.87 -23.93
N LYS A 24 -17.58 -13.40 -25.19
CA LYS A 24 -18.78 -13.37 -26.05
C LYS A 24 -19.26 -14.78 -26.38
N THR A 25 -18.35 -15.66 -26.82
CA THR A 25 -18.70 -17.06 -27.15
C THR A 25 -19.26 -17.80 -25.94
N TRP A 26 -18.66 -17.63 -24.76
CA TRP A 26 -19.16 -18.20 -23.51
C TRP A 26 -20.58 -17.72 -23.19
N ALA A 27 -20.82 -16.40 -23.21
CA ALA A 27 -22.11 -15.83 -22.84
C ALA A 27 -23.22 -16.24 -23.83
N LEU A 28 -22.91 -16.31 -25.13
CA LEU A 28 -23.86 -16.79 -26.15
C LEU A 28 -24.16 -18.28 -25.98
N GLY A 29 -23.16 -19.11 -25.66
CA GLY A 29 -23.37 -20.53 -25.38
C GLY A 29 -24.31 -20.76 -24.20
N LEU A 30 -24.13 -20.00 -23.12
CA LEU A 30 -25.05 -20.06 -21.97
C LEU A 30 -26.47 -19.64 -22.35
N LYS A 31 -26.63 -18.54 -23.11
CA LYS A 31 -27.94 -18.06 -23.57
C LYS A 31 -28.65 -19.01 -24.54
N PHE A 32 -27.88 -19.79 -25.30
CA PHE A 32 -28.45 -20.80 -26.20
C PHE A 32 -29.16 -21.92 -25.42
N HIS A 33 -28.61 -22.32 -24.28
CA HIS A 33 -29.21 -23.33 -23.42
C HIS A 33 -30.34 -22.78 -22.53
N ASP A 34 -30.21 -21.55 -22.06
CA ASP A 34 -31.23 -20.87 -21.26
C ASP A 34 -31.28 -19.37 -21.62
N PRO A 35 -32.36 -18.91 -22.30
CA PRO A 35 -32.52 -17.51 -22.67
C PRO A 35 -32.48 -16.54 -21.48
N ASN A 36 -32.87 -16.99 -20.29
CA ASN A 36 -32.99 -16.20 -19.06
C ASN A 36 -31.81 -16.39 -18.10
N VAL A 37 -30.71 -17.03 -18.53
CA VAL A 37 -29.52 -17.32 -17.70
C VAL A 37 -28.91 -16.10 -16.98
N PHE A 38 -29.16 -14.89 -17.51
CA PHE A 38 -28.72 -13.61 -16.96
C PHE A 38 -29.93 -12.74 -16.58
N GLU A 39 -30.64 -13.10 -15.52
CA GLU A 39 -31.83 -12.38 -15.04
C GLU A 39 -31.55 -10.92 -14.62
N SER A 40 -30.31 -10.62 -14.20
CA SER A 40 -29.89 -9.26 -13.84
C SER A 40 -28.43 -8.99 -14.19
N PHE A 41 -28.06 -7.72 -14.27
CA PHE A 41 -26.66 -7.32 -14.48
C PHE A 41 -25.76 -7.83 -13.35
N LYS A 42 -26.28 -7.91 -12.12
CA LYS A 42 -25.55 -8.47 -10.96
C LYS A 42 -25.20 -9.95 -11.19
N ILE A 43 -26.14 -10.75 -11.69
CA ILE A 43 -25.92 -12.17 -12.00
C ILE A 43 -24.91 -12.33 -13.14
N LEU A 44 -25.06 -11.56 -14.23
CA LEU A 44 -24.08 -11.55 -15.33
C LEU A 44 -22.67 -11.24 -14.82
N LYS A 45 -22.53 -10.18 -14.02
CA LYS A 45 -21.25 -9.76 -13.44
C LYS A 45 -20.64 -10.83 -12.53
N SER A 46 -21.46 -11.50 -11.71
CA SER A 46 -21.01 -12.57 -10.83
C SER A 46 -20.52 -13.78 -11.63
N ARG A 47 -21.32 -14.28 -12.57
CA ARG A 47 -20.96 -15.43 -13.42
C ARG A 47 -19.72 -15.16 -14.27
N LEU A 48 -19.60 -13.95 -14.80
CA LEU A 48 -18.43 -13.55 -15.59
C LEU A 48 -17.17 -13.52 -14.72
N LYS A 49 -17.25 -12.98 -13.49
CA LYS A 49 -16.15 -13.07 -12.53
C LYS A 49 -15.78 -14.52 -12.21
N GLU A 50 -16.75 -15.36 -11.91
CA GLU A 50 -16.52 -16.76 -11.54
C GLU A 50 -15.91 -17.57 -12.68
N THR A 51 -16.42 -17.43 -13.89
CA THR A 51 -15.96 -18.18 -15.08
C THR A 51 -14.53 -17.78 -15.47
N PHE A 52 -14.22 -16.49 -15.39
CA PHE A 52 -12.93 -15.96 -15.86
C PHE A 52 -11.92 -15.71 -14.74
N LYS A 53 -12.26 -15.98 -13.47
CA LYS A 53 -11.30 -16.03 -12.38
C LYS A 53 -10.35 -17.19 -12.65
N SER A 54 -9.05 -16.94 -12.65
CA SER A 54 -8.10 -18.04 -12.81
C SER A 54 -8.15 -18.91 -11.54
N PRO A 55 -8.07 -20.25 -11.68
CA PRO A 55 -8.23 -21.19 -10.55
C PRO A 55 -7.29 -20.98 -9.37
N ARG A 56 -6.19 -20.22 -9.56
CA ARG A 56 -5.17 -19.95 -8.53
C ARG A 56 -4.98 -18.47 -8.24
N ASP A 57 -5.92 -17.60 -8.62
CA ASP A 57 -5.75 -16.15 -8.45
C ASP A 57 -5.56 -15.74 -6.99
N GLU A 58 -6.30 -16.35 -6.08
CA GLU A 58 -6.16 -16.05 -4.65
C GLU A 58 -4.86 -16.62 -4.07
N TYR A 59 -4.50 -17.85 -4.44
CA TYR A 59 -3.23 -18.43 -4.03
C TYR A 59 -2.05 -17.58 -4.53
N ARG A 60 -2.13 -17.09 -5.77
CA ARG A 60 -1.15 -16.18 -6.36
C ARG A 60 -1.09 -14.85 -5.60
N ALA A 61 -2.24 -14.26 -5.27
CA ALA A 61 -2.30 -13.03 -4.48
C ALA A 61 -1.65 -13.20 -3.10
N ARG A 62 -1.97 -14.29 -2.40
CA ARG A 62 -1.33 -14.63 -1.10
C ARG A 62 0.16 -14.84 -1.22
N SER A 63 0.59 -15.64 -2.19
CA SER A 63 2.01 -15.90 -2.41
C SER A 63 2.77 -14.62 -2.77
N ALA A 64 2.15 -13.73 -3.57
CA ALA A 64 2.72 -12.44 -3.91
C ALA A 64 2.81 -11.52 -2.68
N LEU A 65 1.77 -11.53 -1.84
CA LEU A 65 1.72 -10.75 -0.60
C LEU A 65 2.83 -11.19 0.35
N SER A 66 2.96 -12.49 0.62
CA SER A 66 4.01 -13.02 1.50
C SER A 66 5.43 -12.73 1.01
N GLY A 67 5.63 -12.63 -0.31
CA GLY A 67 6.90 -12.27 -0.92
C GLY A 67 7.07 -10.77 -1.20
N LEU A 68 6.11 -9.93 -0.81
CA LEU A 68 6.11 -8.52 -1.17
C LEU A 68 7.23 -7.79 -0.42
N LYS A 69 8.06 -7.07 -1.17
CA LYS A 69 9.15 -6.23 -0.66
C LYS A 69 9.07 -4.86 -1.30
N GLN A 70 9.36 -3.80 -0.58
CA GLN A 70 9.37 -2.43 -1.10
C GLN A 70 10.35 -2.30 -2.28
N GLY A 71 11.56 -2.86 -2.14
CA GLY A 71 12.58 -2.81 -3.18
C GLY A 71 12.96 -1.36 -3.51
N LYS A 72 12.92 -0.99 -4.80
CA LYS A 72 13.23 0.37 -5.28
C LYS A 72 12.02 1.30 -5.34
N ARG A 73 10.84 0.83 -4.92
CA ARG A 73 9.60 1.64 -4.93
C ARG A 73 9.63 2.64 -3.79
N ASP A 74 9.05 3.82 -4.00
CA ASP A 74 8.69 4.70 -2.90
C ASP A 74 7.62 4.04 -2.00
N VAL A 75 7.48 4.56 -0.78
CA VAL A 75 6.59 3.97 0.24
C VAL A 75 5.13 3.95 -0.24
N HIS A 76 4.68 4.99 -0.93
CA HIS A 76 3.31 5.07 -1.44
C HIS A 76 3.04 4.00 -2.51
N ALA A 77 3.90 3.87 -3.52
CA ALA A 77 3.76 2.85 -4.56
C ALA A 77 3.81 1.42 -4.01
N TYR A 78 4.63 1.19 -2.97
CA TYR A 78 4.66 -0.07 -2.24
C TYR A 78 3.35 -0.33 -1.49
N ALA A 79 2.84 0.66 -0.74
CA ALA A 79 1.60 0.56 0.00
C ALA A 79 0.38 0.30 -0.90
N GLN A 80 0.32 0.93 -2.08
CA GLN A 80 -0.74 0.64 -3.06
C GLN A 80 -0.69 -0.82 -3.55
N HIS A 81 0.51 -1.38 -3.70
CA HIS A 81 0.66 -2.79 -4.07
C HIS A 81 0.19 -3.73 -2.95
N GLU A 82 0.53 -3.42 -1.70
CA GLU A 82 0.04 -4.13 -0.52
C GLU A 82 -1.50 -4.12 -0.47
N ARG A 83 -2.14 -2.93 -0.59
CA ARG A 83 -3.61 -2.79 -0.64
C ARG A 83 -4.25 -3.60 -1.76
N TYR A 84 -3.64 -3.55 -2.95
CA TYR A 84 -4.12 -4.32 -4.10
C TYR A 84 -4.11 -5.83 -3.81
N LEU A 85 -3.01 -6.35 -3.26
CA LEU A 85 -2.90 -7.78 -2.94
C LEU A 85 -3.83 -8.16 -1.78
N ALA A 86 -3.94 -7.33 -0.74
CA ALA A 86 -4.88 -7.53 0.36
C ALA A 86 -6.33 -7.62 -0.13
N SER A 87 -6.76 -6.69 -0.99
CA SER A 87 -8.12 -6.69 -1.57
C SER A 87 -8.38 -7.85 -2.53
N SER A 88 -7.32 -8.47 -3.07
CA SER A 88 -7.43 -9.63 -3.96
C SER A 88 -7.69 -10.94 -3.19
N VAL A 89 -7.40 -10.98 -1.87
CA VAL A 89 -7.63 -12.14 -1.00
C VAL A 89 -9.04 -12.08 -0.43
N THR A 90 -10.00 -12.73 -1.09
CA THR A 90 -11.44 -12.56 -0.80
C THR A 90 -12.12 -13.73 -0.10
N VAL A 91 -11.62 -14.96 -0.21
CA VAL A 91 -12.35 -16.15 0.30
C VAL A 91 -12.00 -16.47 1.75
N ASN A 92 -10.73 -16.41 2.14
CA ASN A 92 -10.29 -16.63 3.54
C ASN A 92 -9.43 -15.46 4.02
N PRO A 93 -10.02 -14.30 4.35
CA PRO A 93 -9.26 -13.08 4.62
C PRO A 93 -8.15 -13.32 5.66
N VAL A 94 -6.98 -12.76 5.38
CA VAL A 94 -5.83 -12.81 6.28
C VAL A 94 -6.09 -11.83 7.43
N ASP A 95 -5.62 -12.17 8.63
CA ASP A 95 -5.75 -11.30 9.79
C ASP A 95 -4.99 -9.96 9.60
N GLU A 96 -5.53 -8.88 10.15
CA GLU A 96 -4.95 -7.52 10.05
C GLU A 96 -3.51 -7.47 10.57
N HIS A 97 -3.21 -8.15 11.70
CA HIS A 97 -1.83 -8.17 12.21
C HIS A 97 -0.88 -8.86 11.23
N THR A 98 -1.36 -9.85 10.48
CA THR A 98 -0.54 -10.51 9.47
C THR A 98 -0.26 -9.57 8.29
N PHE A 99 -1.25 -8.80 7.84
CA PHE A 99 -1.03 -7.77 6.82
C PHE A 99 -0.05 -6.70 7.28
N ILE A 100 -0.23 -6.17 8.49
CA ILE A 100 0.66 -5.17 9.09
C ILE A 100 2.09 -5.72 9.17
N ASN A 101 2.26 -6.97 9.64
CA ASN A 101 3.57 -7.60 9.72
C ASN A 101 4.21 -7.74 8.34
N VAL A 102 3.48 -8.25 7.34
CA VAL A 102 4.00 -8.37 5.96
C VAL A 102 4.43 -7.00 5.44
N PHE A 103 3.60 -5.98 5.62
CA PHE A 103 3.90 -4.62 5.20
C PHE A 103 5.19 -4.08 5.85
N ILE A 104 5.30 -4.14 7.18
CA ILE A 104 6.47 -3.65 7.93
C ILE A 104 7.74 -4.45 7.58
N TYR A 105 7.67 -5.77 7.52
CA TYR A 105 8.81 -6.62 7.15
C TYR A 105 9.23 -6.48 5.68
N GLY A 106 8.31 -6.06 4.82
CA GLY A 106 8.59 -5.82 3.41
C GLY A 106 9.19 -4.45 3.13
N LEU A 107 9.07 -3.47 4.04
CA LEU A 107 9.77 -2.18 3.92
C LEU A 107 11.28 -2.37 3.81
N VAL A 108 11.91 -1.46 3.07
CA VAL A 108 13.38 -1.36 3.03
C VAL A 108 13.90 -0.92 4.40
N ASP A 109 15.06 -1.43 4.79
CA ASP A 109 15.68 -1.03 6.05
C ASP A 109 16.02 0.46 6.03
N GLY A 110 15.57 1.18 7.06
CA GLY A 110 15.67 2.63 7.12
C GLY A 110 14.84 3.23 8.25
N PRO A 111 14.75 4.58 8.33
CA PRO A 111 14.05 5.25 9.41
C PRO A 111 12.56 4.93 9.45
N VAL A 112 11.87 4.91 8.30
CA VAL A 112 10.43 4.57 8.22
C VAL A 112 10.15 3.20 8.85
N LYS A 113 10.89 2.16 8.46
CA LYS A 113 10.76 0.81 9.02
C LYS A 113 11.09 0.77 10.52
N THR A 114 12.11 1.52 10.94
CA THR A 114 12.48 1.64 12.36
C THR A 114 11.35 2.25 13.18
N TYR A 115 10.71 3.31 12.68
CA TYR A 115 9.59 3.94 13.37
C TYR A 115 8.36 3.03 13.40
N MET A 116 8.10 2.29 12.33
CA MET A 116 7.00 1.31 12.30
C MET A 116 7.10 0.25 13.41
N PHE A 117 8.30 -0.22 13.76
CA PHE A 117 8.48 -1.20 14.85
C PHE A 117 8.33 -0.62 16.25
N ARG A 118 8.24 0.71 16.40
CA ARG A 118 8.08 1.39 17.70
C ARG A 118 6.64 1.68 18.04
N GLU A 119 5.77 1.68 17.04
CA GLU A 119 4.36 2.02 17.18
C GLU A 119 3.50 0.76 17.11
N ASP A 120 2.34 0.77 17.77
CA ASP A 120 1.37 -0.32 17.67
C ASP A 120 0.25 0.01 16.68
N PHE A 121 -0.07 -0.93 15.81
CA PHE A 121 -1.08 -0.77 14.78
C PHE A 121 -2.12 -1.88 14.86
N HIS A 122 -3.39 -1.49 14.77
CA HIS A 122 -4.51 -2.44 14.76
C HIS A 122 -5.15 -2.59 13.37
N THR A 123 -4.72 -1.81 12.38
CA THR A 123 -5.18 -1.93 10.99
C THR A 123 -4.06 -1.62 10.00
N LEU A 124 -4.06 -2.29 8.85
CA LEU A 124 -3.12 -2.06 7.76
C LEU A 124 -3.16 -0.60 7.28
N GLU A 125 -4.35 -0.01 7.18
CA GLU A 125 -4.50 1.38 6.71
C GLU A 125 -3.85 2.40 7.65
N LYS A 126 -3.91 2.19 8.98
CA LYS A 126 -3.20 3.06 9.94
C LYS A 126 -1.69 2.93 9.79
N ALA A 127 -1.19 1.69 9.63
CA ALA A 127 0.22 1.45 9.39
C ALA A 127 0.71 2.11 8.09
N ILE A 128 -0.06 2.01 7.01
CA ILE A 128 0.27 2.66 5.73
C ILE A 128 0.27 4.18 5.87
N ALA A 129 -0.76 4.78 6.45
CA ALA A 129 -0.85 6.23 6.60
C ALA A 129 0.33 6.78 7.42
N TYR A 130 0.71 6.07 8.49
CA TYR A 130 1.88 6.42 9.28
C TYR A 130 3.18 6.30 8.49
N ALA A 131 3.38 5.21 7.73
CA ALA A 131 4.57 5.03 6.90
C ALA A 131 4.71 6.13 5.83
N GLU A 132 3.61 6.51 5.18
CA GLU A 132 3.58 7.60 4.20
C GLU A 132 3.88 8.95 4.85
N GLN A 133 3.35 9.21 6.04
CA GLN A 133 3.64 10.42 6.82
C GLN A 133 5.11 10.51 7.23
N GLU A 134 5.71 9.41 7.67
CA GLU A 134 7.12 9.37 8.05
C GLU A 134 8.04 9.53 6.83
N ASP A 135 7.75 8.86 5.71
CA ASP A 135 8.50 9.04 4.46
C ASP A 135 8.43 10.50 3.98
N PHE A 136 7.26 11.13 4.09
CA PHE A 136 7.10 12.54 3.78
C PHE A 136 7.91 13.45 4.72
N SER A 137 7.83 13.21 6.03
CA SER A 137 8.55 13.97 7.06
C SER A 137 10.07 13.90 6.88
N LEU A 138 10.60 12.75 6.47
CA LEU A 138 12.04 12.56 6.19
C LEU A 138 12.51 13.30 4.94
N ARG A 139 11.63 13.51 3.96
CA ARG A 139 11.95 14.25 2.72
C ARG A 139 11.89 15.77 2.90
N GLN A 140 11.15 16.27 3.90
CA GLN A 140 11.07 17.71 4.23
C GLN A 140 12.43 18.39 4.49
N PRO A 141 13.35 17.85 5.32
CA PRO A 141 14.65 18.48 5.53
C PRO A 141 15.54 18.48 4.27
N GLN A 142 15.38 17.50 3.36
CA GLN A 142 16.10 17.47 2.08
C GLN A 142 15.60 18.55 1.09
N ALA A 143 14.30 18.86 1.11
CA ALA A 143 13.73 19.95 0.32
C ALA A 143 14.16 21.34 0.85
N ASN A 144 14.23 21.49 2.18
CA ASN A 144 14.60 22.76 2.82
C ASN A 144 16.11 22.99 2.92
N SER A 145 16.96 21.95 2.78
CA SER A 145 18.42 22.11 2.77
C SER A 145 18.96 22.74 1.49
N SER A 146 18.18 22.80 0.39
CA SER A 146 18.62 23.46 -0.85
C SER A 146 18.83 24.97 -0.70
N ASN A 147 18.32 25.59 0.38
CA ASN A 147 18.44 27.03 0.63
C ASN A 147 19.24 27.40 1.89
N TYR A 148 19.76 26.43 2.65
CA TYR A 148 20.67 26.73 3.76
C TYR A 148 22.12 26.56 3.31
N ARG A 149 22.65 27.61 2.67
CA ARG A 149 24.10 27.85 2.64
C ARG A 149 24.40 28.66 3.91
N PRO A 150 24.98 28.09 4.97
CA PRO A 150 25.42 28.93 6.08
C PRO A 150 26.44 29.90 5.48
N THR A 151 26.19 31.20 5.63
CA THR A 151 27.21 32.19 5.34
C THR A 151 28.39 31.86 6.25
N ARG A 152 29.54 31.56 5.63
CA ARG A 152 30.81 31.39 6.34
C ARG A 152 31.13 32.73 7.00
N ARG A 153 30.65 32.93 8.23
CA ARG A 153 31.09 34.03 9.08
C ARG A 153 32.60 33.82 9.27
N LYS A 154 33.40 34.74 8.74
CA LYS A 154 34.78 34.90 9.18
C LYS A 154 34.72 35.40 10.63
N GLU A 155 34.63 34.49 11.58
CA GLU A 155 34.87 34.83 12.99
C GLU A 155 36.37 35.04 13.17
N LYS A 156 36.77 36.31 13.20
CA LYS A 156 37.97 36.72 13.93
C LYS A 156 37.62 36.65 15.42
N GLY A 157 38.04 35.59 16.09
CA GLY A 157 37.87 35.44 17.52
C GLY A 157 37.88 33.96 17.88
N GLY A 158 39.03 33.47 18.32
CA GLY A 158 39.20 32.07 18.72
C GLY A 158 38.29 31.69 19.88
N SER A 159 37.93 30.42 19.92
CA SER A 159 37.30 29.79 21.08
C SER A 159 38.21 29.94 22.29
N GLU A 160 37.72 30.63 23.31
CA GLU A 160 38.35 30.61 24.64
C GLU A 160 38.29 29.17 25.17
N PRO A 161 39.44 28.54 25.49
CA PRO A 161 39.45 27.20 26.03
C PRO A 161 38.89 27.22 27.45
N MET A 162 38.08 26.22 27.77
CA MET A 162 37.47 26.05 29.09
C MET A 162 38.56 25.76 30.13
N ASP A 163 38.75 26.66 31.11
CA ASP A 163 39.68 26.45 32.21
C ASP A 163 39.20 25.33 33.14
N LEU A 164 39.97 24.23 33.21
CA LEU A 164 39.66 23.02 33.98
C LEU A 164 40.20 23.05 35.43
N CYS A 165 40.55 24.21 35.98
CA CYS A 165 41.23 24.32 37.27
C CYS A 165 40.33 24.19 38.53
N TYR A 166 39.22 23.46 38.49
CA TYR A 166 38.34 23.31 39.67
C TYR A 166 37.85 21.89 39.95
N ILE A 167 38.65 20.87 39.63
CA ILE A 167 38.31 19.49 40.00
C ILE A 167 39.50 18.76 40.63
N GLU A 168 40.12 19.34 41.66
CA GLU A 168 40.90 18.58 42.64
C GLU A 168 40.69 19.13 44.05
N SER A 169 39.55 18.82 44.66
CA SER A 169 39.40 18.90 46.14
C SER A 169 38.22 18.11 46.71
N PHE A 170 37.86 16.95 46.13
CA PHE A 170 36.90 16.03 46.78
C PHE A 170 37.31 14.55 46.73
N LEU A 171 38.61 14.28 46.78
CA LEU A 171 39.13 12.97 47.19
C LEU A 171 40.28 13.13 48.18
N GLN A 172 40.00 13.67 49.37
CA GLN A 172 40.74 13.34 50.58
C GLN A 172 40.00 13.79 51.85
N ARG A 173 39.22 12.86 52.41
CA ARG A 173 38.87 12.65 53.83
C ARG A 173 37.76 11.58 53.81
N GLY A 174 37.96 10.36 54.29
CA GLY A 174 38.69 10.02 55.51
C GLY A 174 37.81 10.41 56.68
#